data_AF-A0A2K0W4B3-F1
#
_entry.id   AF-A0A2K0W4B3-F1
#
_cell.length_a   1.000
_cell.length_b   1.000
_cell.length_c   1.000
_cell.angle_alpha   90.00
_cell.angle_beta   90.00
_cell.angle_gamma   90.00
#
_symmetry.space_group_name_H-M   'P 1'
#
loop_
_entity.id
_entity.type
_entity.pdbx_description
1 polymer ?
#
loop_
_entity_poly.entity_id
_entity_poly.type
_entity_poly.pdbx_seq_one_letter_code
_entity_poly.pdbx_strand_id
1 'polypeptide(L)'
;MLIQGLRDGVYVPPRQNAGWRAEELSDEQLVHAPKVTKADGRIKWTQWTGDDIVRRVRVLGSVWTHAVNKKGDKKRLIFQDVETISSKDIGNHGAKVRVLEDTGVVLETPIWDQGDGSCAIRALDGSVIRVKKIKEEGKSQRDAIVGLRGYIADD
;
A
#
# COMPACT_ATOMS: atom_id res chain seq x y z
N MET A 1 -19.58 -25.33 -30.76
CA MET A 1 -20.10 -23.95 -30.93
C MET A 1 -20.08 -23.25 -29.58
N LEU A 2 -19.14 -22.33 -29.34
CA LEU A 2 -18.93 -21.67 -28.04
C LEU A 2 -20.15 -20.84 -27.58
N ILE A 3 -20.79 -20.16 -28.52
CA ILE A 3 -21.97 -19.31 -28.26
C ILE A 3 -23.15 -20.13 -27.72
N GLN A 4 -23.33 -21.35 -28.23
CA GLN A 4 -24.42 -22.22 -27.81
C GLN A 4 -24.20 -22.73 -26.38
N GLY A 5 -22.97 -23.14 -26.03
CA GLY A 5 -22.65 -23.56 -24.65
C GLY A 5 -22.76 -22.44 -23.60
N LEU A 6 -22.57 -21.18 -23.99
CA LEU A 6 -22.82 -20.02 -23.11
C LEU A 6 -24.32 -19.77 -22.92
N ARG A 7 -25.12 -19.89 -23.98
CA ARG A 7 -26.59 -19.75 -23.91
C ARG A 7 -27.23 -20.88 -23.11
N ASP A 8 -26.70 -22.09 -23.26
CA ASP A 8 -27.20 -23.30 -22.61
C ASP A 8 -26.72 -23.43 -21.15
N GLY A 9 -25.93 -22.47 -20.64
CA GLY A 9 -25.47 -22.44 -19.25
C GLY A 9 -24.51 -23.58 -18.86
N VAL A 10 -24.01 -24.34 -19.84
CA VAL A 10 -23.21 -25.57 -19.63
C VAL A 10 -21.81 -25.31 -19.06
N TYR A 11 -21.39 -24.05 -18.98
CA TYR A 11 -20.10 -23.61 -18.43
C TYR A 11 -20.08 -23.53 -16.89
N VAL A 12 -21.23 -23.53 -16.22
CA VAL A 12 -21.30 -23.32 -14.77
C VAL A 12 -21.88 -24.58 -14.11
N PRO A 13 -21.14 -25.30 -13.24
CA PRO A 13 -21.71 -26.31 -12.38
C PRO A 13 -22.90 -25.72 -11.61
N PRO A 14 -24.00 -26.48 -11.36
CA PRO A 14 -25.17 -25.94 -10.69
C PRO A 14 -24.75 -25.26 -9.39
N ARG A 15 -24.98 -23.94 -9.31
CA ARG A 15 -24.65 -23.16 -8.12
C ARG A 15 -25.44 -23.73 -6.96
N GLN A 16 -24.76 -24.30 -5.97
CA GLN A 16 -25.40 -24.67 -4.72
C GLN A 16 -25.79 -23.37 -4.01
N ASN A 17 -27.08 -23.24 -3.67
CA ASN A 17 -27.53 -22.18 -2.80
C ASN A 17 -26.89 -22.42 -1.43
N ALA A 18 -25.90 -21.60 -1.07
CA ALA A 18 -25.20 -21.69 0.21
C ALA A 18 -25.99 -21.10 1.39
N GLY A 19 -27.24 -20.68 1.15
CA GLY A 19 -28.10 -20.05 2.15
C GLY A 19 -27.67 -18.63 2.50
N TRP A 20 -28.59 -17.89 3.11
CA TRP A 20 -28.26 -16.69 3.87
C TRP A 20 -28.01 -17.11 5.32
N ARG A 21 -26.87 -16.74 5.91
CA ARG A 21 -26.45 -17.15 7.26
C ARG A 21 -27.17 -16.40 8.38
N ALA A 22 -28.42 -15.98 8.18
CA ALA A 22 -29.18 -15.23 9.20
C ALA A 22 -29.28 -15.97 10.54
N GLU A 23 -29.47 -17.28 10.51
CA GLU A 23 -29.58 -18.11 11.72
C GLU A 23 -28.23 -18.28 12.44
N GLU A 24 -27.11 -18.30 11.72
CA GLU A 24 -25.76 -18.31 12.31
C GLU A 24 -25.36 -16.93 12.86
N LEU A 25 -25.91 -15.86 12.29
CA LEU A 25 -25.63 -14.47 12.64
C LEU A 25 -26.63 -13.86 13.62
N SER A 26 -27.65 -14.61 14.06
CA SER A 26 -28.74 -14.08 14.91
C SER A 26 -28.24 -13.62 16.28
N ASP A 27 -27.17 -14.22 16.77
CA ASP A 27 -26.56 -13.94 18.07
C ASP A 27 -25.26 -13.10 17.95
N GLU A 28 -24.81 -12.80 16.73
CA GLU A 28 -23.60 -12.00 16.50
C GLU A 28 -23.93 -10.51 16.31
N GLN A 29 -23.15 -9.64 16.95
CA GLN A 29 -23.26 -8.20 16.69
C GLN A 29 -22.73 -7.90 15.28
N LEU A 30 -23.66 -7.67 14.35
CA LEU A 30 -23.31 -7.27 12.98
C LEU A 30 -22.51 -5.97 12.99
N VAL A 31 -21.26 -6.04 12.54
CA VAL A 31 -20.40 -4.87 12.37
C VAL A 31 -20.59 -4.33 10.96
N HIS A 32 -21.10 -3.11 10.85
CA HIS A 32 -21.22 -2.42 9.57
C HIS A 32 -19.83 -2.16 8.96
N ALA A 33 -19.60 -2.62 7.73
CA ALA A 33 -18.41 -2.30 6.96
C ALA A 33 -18.60 -0.92 6.27
N PRO A 34 -17.97 0.16 6.75
CA PRO A 34 -18.18 1.49 6.19
C PRO A 34 -17.61 1.59 4.76
N LYS A 35 -18.12 2.57 4.03
CA LYS A 35 -17.62 2.89 2.68
C LYS A 35 -16.12 3.23 2.76
N VAL A 36 -15.33 2.53 1.95
CA VAL A 36 -13.91 2.83 1.75
C VAL A 36 -13.75 4.13 0.97
N THR A 37 -12.90 5.03 1.48
CA THR A 37 -12.57 6.33 0.89
C THR A 37 -11.09 6.41 0.53
N LYS A 38 -10.69 7.48 -0.18
CA LYS A 38 -9.28 7.72 -0.47
C LYS A 38 -8.46 8.00 0.81
N ALA A 39 -9.08 8.51 1.86
CA ALA A 39 -8.40 8.81 3.12
C ALA A 39 -7.92 7.54 3.83
N ASP A 40 -8.62 6.42 3.65
CA ASP A 40 -8.26 5.12 4.24
C ASP A 40 -6.95 4.54 3.71
N GLY A 41 -6.51 5.01 2.53
CA GLY A 41 -5.21 4.65 1.95
C GLY A 41 -4.05 5.55 2.40
N ARG A 42 -4.28 6.60 3.20
CA ARG A 42 -3.21 7.47 3.69
C ARG A 42 -2.39 6.74 4.74
N ILE A 43 -1.09 6.56 4.51
CA ILE A 43 -0.18 5.94 5.49
C ILE A 43 -0.17 6.79 6.77
N LYS A 44 -0.39 6.13 7.91
CA LYS A 44 -0.24 6.70 9.24
C LYS A 44 1.06 6.18 9.86
N TRP A 45 2.17 6.88 9.64
CA TRP A 45 3.51 6.39 9.97
C TRP A 45 3.71 6.16 11.48
N THR A 46 2.96 6.87 12.30
CA THR A 46 2.99 6.76 13.77
C THR A 46 2.03 5.72 14.33
N GLN A 47 1.20 5.08 13.49
CA GLN A 47 0.15 4.15 13.94
C GLN A 47 0.19 2.79 13.24
N TRP A 48 0.71 2.73 12.01
CA TRP A 48 0.65 1.51 11.20
C TRP A 48 1.96 0.74 11.26
N THR A 49 1.81 -0.57 11.48
CA THR A 49 2.87 -1.57 11.28
C THR A 49 3.13 -1.80 9.79
N GLY A 50 4.18 -2.54 9.44
CA GLY A 50 4.42 -2.95 8.06
C GLY A 50 3.28 -3.82 7.52
N ASP A 51 2.76 -4.72 8.34
CA ASP A 51 1.63 -5.58 7.98
C ASP A 51 0.34 -4.78 7.76
N ASP A 52 0.11 -3.73 8.55
CA ASP A 52 -0.99 -2.79 8.31
C ASP A 52 -0.93 -2.13 6.93
N ILE A 53 0.27 -1.73 6.52
CA ILE A 53 0.52 -1.11 5.22
C ILE A 53 0.31 -2.12 4.10
N VAL A 54 0.95 -3.30 4.19
CA VAL A 54 0.83 -4.37 3.19
C VAL A 54 -0.61 -4.85 3.04
N ARG A 55 -1.33 -5.04 4.15
CA ARG A 55 -2.75 -5.40 4.13
C ARG A 55 -3.59 -4.37 3.39
N ARG A 56 -3.35 -3.08 3.62
CA ARG A 56 -4.08 -2.01 2.93
C ARG A 56 -3.72 -1.92 1.46
N VAL A 57 -2.47 -2.16 1.07
CA VAL A 57 -2.12 -2.27 -0.36
C VAL A 57 -2.86 -3.43 -1.02
N ARG A 58 -2.98 -4.58 -0.35
CA ARG A 58 -3.74 -5.74 -0.89
C ARG A 58 -5.23 -5.43 -1.07
N VAL A 59 -5.84 -4.71 -0.13
CA VAL A 59 -7.28 -4.39 -0.16
C VAL A 59 -7.59 -3.21 -1.09
N LEU A 60 -6.77 -2.17 -1.07
CA LEU A 60 -7.00 -0.90 -1.78
C LEU A 60 -6.26 -0.80 -3.12
N GLY A 61 -5.36 -1.74 -3.42
CA GLY A 61 -4.42 -1.72 -4.55
C GLY A 61 -3.23 -0.76 -4.35
N SER A 62 -3.35 0.23 -3.47
CA SER A 62 -2.28 1.19 -3.17
C SER A 62 -2.50 1.89 -1.83
N VAL A 63 -1.42 2.41 -1.27
CA VAL A 63 -1.45 3.39 -0.17
C VAL A 63 -0.73 4.66 -0.63
N TRP A 64 -0.85 5.75 0.13
CA TRP A 64 -0.21 7.00 -0.24
C TRP A 64 0.23 7.81 0.97
N THR A 65 1.24 8.66 0.78
CA THR A 65 1.73 9.62 1.76
C THR A 65 1.99 10.96 1.08
N HIS A 66 2.04 12.04 1.84
CA HIS A 66 2.69 13.26 1.38
C HIS A 66 4.18 13.18 1.70
N ALA A 67 5.00 13.66 0.78
CA ALA A 67 6.44 13.82 0.96
C ALA A 67 6.90 15.20 0.50
N VAL A 68 7.99 15.69 1.08
CA VAL A 68 8.63 16.95 0.70
C VAL A 68 9.74 16.67 -0.29
N ASN A 69 9.66 17.22 -1.49
CA ASN A 69 10.73 17.08 -2.48
C ASN A 69 11.95 17.97 -2.13
N LYS A 70 13.03 17.85 -2.89
CA LYS A 70 14.24 18.70 -2.74
C LYS A 70 13.97 20.21 -2.87
N LYS A 71 12.91 20.60 -3.57
CA LYS A 71 12.50 22.01 -3.75
C LYS A 71 11.65 22.54 -2.59
N GLY A 72 11.29 21.68 -1.62
CA GLY A 72 10.39 22.03 -0.54
C GLY A 72 8.89 21.86 -0.86
N ASP A 73 8.54 21.42 -2.07
CA ASP A 73 7.13 21.21 -2.43
C ASP A 73 6.59 19.93 -1.76
N LYS A 74 5.38 20.04 -1.22
CA LYS A 74 4.61 18.89 -0.76
C LYS A 74 3.94 18.21 -1.94
N LYS A 75 4.22 16.93 -2.14
CA LYS A 75 3.61 16.11 -3.20
C LYS A 75 3.09 14.81 -2.63
N ARG A 76 2.01 14.32 -3.22
CA ARG A 76 1.46 13.01 -2.89
C ARG A 76 2.20 11.92 -3.65
N LEU A 77 2.73 10.97 -2.89
CA LEU A 77 3.35 9.75 -3.37
C LEU A 77 2.42 8.56 -3.11
N ILE A 78 2.20 7.74 -4.12
CA ILE A 78 1.34 6.56 -4.07
C ILE A 78 2.22 5.33 -4.20
N PHE A 79 2.21 4.48 -3.19
CA PHE A 79 2.98 3.23 -3.15
C PHE A 79 2.12 2.07 -3.62
N GLN A 80 2.72 1.23 -4.45
CA GLN A 80 2.11 0.07 -5.08
C GLN A 80 3.09 -1.09 -5.03
N ASP A 81 2.55 -2.32 -5.12
CA ASP A 81 3.35 -3.54 -5.12
C ASP A 81 4.31 -3.57 -3.91
N VAL A 82 3.69 -3.70 -2.73
CA VAL A 82 4.34 -3.60 -1.42
C VAL A 82 4.28 -4.94 -0.72
N GLU A 83 5.41 -5.38 -0.16
CA GLU A 83 5.54 -6.63 0.60
C GLU A 83 6.39 -6.43 1.86
N THR A 84 6.21 -7.28 2.87
CA THR A 84 7.08 -7.30 4.05
C THR A 84 8.36 -8.08 3.71
N ILE A 85 9.52 -7.58 4.13
CA ILE A 85 10.83 -8.23 3.99
C ILE A 85 11.54 -8.33 5.34
N SER A 86 12.59 -9.14 5.44
CA SER A 86 13.39 -9.21 6.67
C SER A 86 14.23 -7.96 6.84
N SER A 87 14.41 -7.51 8.08
CA SER A 87 15.36 -6.44 8.40
C SER A 87 16.82 -6.82 8.13
N LYS A 88 17.12 -8.11 7.88
CA LYS A 88 18.43 -8.58 7.45
C LYS A 88 18.68 -8.37 5.95
N ASP A 89 17.62 -8.10 5.18
CA ASP A 89 17.70 -7.96 3.72
C ASP A 89 17.95 -6.51 3.28
N ILE A 90 18.03 -5.57 4.23
CA ILE A 90 18.34 -4.16 3.95
C ILE A 90 19.82 -3.84 4.17
N GLY A 91 20.36 -2.94 3.33
CA GLY A 91 21.73 -2.46 3.45
C GLY A 91 21.96 -1.60 4.70
N ASN A 92 23.24 -1.32 4.99
CA ASN A 92 23.62 -0.58 6.20
C ASN A 92 23.42 0.94 6.09
N HIS A 93 23.28 1.50 4.89
CA HIS A 93 23.19 2.95 4.67
C HIS A 93 21.89 3.27 3.95
N GLY A 94 21.01 3.99 4.65
CA GLY A 94 19.72 4.42 4.14
C GLY A 94 19.72 5.92 3.87
N ALA A 95 19.18 6.32 2.72
CA ALA A 95 18.92 7.71 2.41
C ALA A 95 17.69 8.21 3.18
N LYS A 96 17.62 9.50 3.50
CA LYS A 96 16.47 10.06 4.24
C LYS A 96 15.43 10.64 3.30
N VAL A 97 14.15 10.37 3.56
CA VAL A 97 13.02 11.04 2.91
C VAL A 97 12.13 11.69 3.96
N ARG A 98 11.67 12.91 3.68
CA ARG A 98 10.74 13.63 4.56
C ARG A 98 9.30 13.33 4.17
N VAL A 99 8.56 12.64 5.02
CA VAL A 99 7.14 12.32 4.85
C VAL A 99 6.29 13.12 5.84
N LEU A 100 5.00 13.29 5.55
CA LEU A 100 4.09 14.06 6.39
C LEU A 100 2.96 13.22 6.98
N GLU A 101 2.85 13.30 8.30
CA GLU A 101 1.73 12.76 9.05
C GLU A 101 0.45 13.59 8.84
N ASP A 102 -0.69 13.02 9.21
CA ASP A 102 -1.99 13.71 9.15
C ASP A 102 -2.04 14.96 10.04
N THR A 103 -1.33 14.92 11.17
CA THR A 103 -1.16 16.03 12.11
C THR A 103 -0.28 17.17 11.58
N GLY A 104 0.32 17.01 10.40
CA GLY A 104 1.23 17.99 9.81
C GLY A 104 2.69 17.87 10.25
N VAL A 105 2.99 16.93 11.15
CA VAL A 105 4.36 16.60 11.58
C VAL A 105 5.15 16.04 10.40
N VAL A 106 6.36 16.56 10.21
CA VAL A 106 7.32 16.03 9.23
C VAL A 106 8.17 14.96 9.91
N LEU A 107 8.20 13.78 9.32
CA LEU A 107 9.00 12.65 9.78
C LEU A 107 10.12 12.38 8.78
N GLU A 108 11.32 12.17 9.28
CA GLU A 108 12.41 11.62 8.46
C GLU A 108 12.34 10.11 8.48
N THR A 109 12.08 9.51 7.33
CA THR A 109 12.03 8.06 7.18
C THR A 109 13.23 7.61 6.36
N PRO A 110 14.07 6.70 6.89
CA PRO A 110 15.14 6.10 6.12
C PRO A 110 14.56 5.17 5.04
N ILE A 111 15.14 5.25 3.85
CA ILE A 111 14.87 4.37 2.72
C ILE A 111 16.17 3.69 2.29
N TRP A 112 16.08 2.41 1.91
CA TRP A 112 17.23 1.65 1.43
C TRP A 112 16.99 1.21 -0.01
N ASP A 113 17.91 1.54 -0.91
CA ASP A 113 17.90 0.97 -2.27
C ASP A 113 18.16 -0.54 -2.17
N GLN A 114 17.43 -1.33 -2.96
CA GLN A 114 17.58 -2.78 -3.02
C GLN A 114 18.34 -3.23 -4.29
N GLY A 115 18.73 -2.30 -5.16
CA GLY A 115 19.53 -2.57 -6.36
C GLY A 115 18.74 -3.06 -7.58
N ASP A 116 17.44 -3.32 -7.43
CA ASP A 116 16.55 -3.77 -8.51
C ASP A 116 15.40 -2.79 -8.81
N GLY A 117 15.58 -1.53 -8.42
CA GLY A 117 14.61 -0.46 -8.62
C GLY A 117 13.58 -0.32 -7.49
N SER A 118 13.48 -1.31 -6.60
CA SER A 118 12.66 -1.21 -5.40
C SER A 118 13.39 -0.53 -4.24
N CYS A 119 12.64 -0.07 -3.24
CA CYS A 119 13.21 0.48 -2.01
C CYS A 119 12.57 -0.17 -0.77
N ALA A 120 13.36 -0.34 0.28
CA ALA A 120 12.86 -0.73 1.58
C ALA A 120 12.60 0.51 2.46
N ILE A 121 11.56 0.46 3.28
CA ILE A 121 11.12 1.51 4.19
C ILE A 121 10.78 0.86 5.53
N ARG A 122 11.20 1.47 6.64
CA ARG A 122 10.87 0.99 7.99
C ARG A 122 9.53 1.56 8.44
N ALA A 123 8.66 0.70 8.96
CA ALA A 123 7.39 1.07 9.58
C ALA A 123 7.54 1.32 11.09
N LEU A 124 6.44 1.64 11.77
CA LEU A 124 6.42 2.03 13.18
C LEU A 124 7.10 1.01 14.12
N ASP A 125 6.73 -0.25 13.96
CA ASP A 125 7.15 -1.38 14.80
C ASP A 125 8.55 -1.92 14.45
N GLY A 126 9.26 -1.24 13.55
CA GLY A 126 10.56 -1.67 13.05
C GLY A 126 10.49 -2.73 11.95
N SER A 127 9.29 -3.22 11.61
CA SER A 127 9.12 -4.05 10.42
C SER A 127 9.52 -3.29 9.16
N VAL A 128 9.97 -4.02 8.16
CA VAL A 128 10.48 -3.45 6.92
C VAL A 128 9.56 -3.85 5.79
N ILE A 129 9.08 -2.84 5.06
CA ILE A 129 8.32 -3.03 3.84
C ILE A 129 9.19 -2.70 2.64
N ARG A 130 9.03 -3.48 1.58
CA ARG A 130 9.63 -3.23 0.28
C ARG A 130 8.57 -2.69 -0.66
N VAL A 131 8.84 -1.54 -1.25
CA VAL A 131 7.99 -0.89 -2.25
C VAL A 131 8.65 -1.06 -3.61
N LYS A 132 7.98 -1.72 -4.55
CA LYS A 132 8.51 -1.95 -5.90
C LYS A 132 8.14 -0.81 -6.86
N LYS A 133 6.93 -0.27 -6.74
CA LYS A 133 6.41 0.74 -7.65
C LYS A 133 5.87 1.96 -6.91
N ILE A 134 6.12 3.13 -7.49
CA ILE A 134 5.64 4.40 -6.95
C ILE A 134 5.04 5.25 -8.07
N LYS A 135 4.05 6.05 -7.69
CA LYS A 135 3.47 7.07 -8.55
C LYS A 135 3.39 8.39 -7.80
N GLU A 136 4.02 9.42 -8.32
CA GLU A 136 3.77 10.81 -7.88
C GLU A 136 2.47 11.30 -8.52
N GLU A 137 1.68 12.07 -7.78
CA GLU A 137 0.47 12.70 -8.29
C GLU A 137 0.70 13.45 -9.62
N GLY A 138 -0.15 13.17 -10.61
CA GLY A 138 -0.05 13.73 -11.95
C GLY A 138 1.02 13.09 -12.86
N LYS A 139 1.81 12.12 -12.37
CA LYS A 139 2.84 11.43 -13.16
C LYS A 139 2.51 9.96 -13.40
N SER A 140 3.18 9.34 -14.36
CA SER A 140 3.11 7.90 -14.59
C SER A 140 3.84 7.11 -13.49
N GLN A 141 3.42 5.87 -13.28
CA GLN A 141 4.07 4.91 -12.39
C GLN A 141 5.51 4.64 -12.83
N ARG A 142 6.41 4.48 -11.85
CA ARG A 142 7.83 4.17 -12.04
C ARG A 142 8.31 3.22 -10.95
N ASP A 143 9.54 2.74 -11.11
CA ASP A 143 10.25 2.04 -10.04
C ASP A 143 10.41 2.94 -8.82
N ALA A 144 10.30 2.34 -7.63
CA ALA A 144 10.24 3.08 -6.37
C ALA A 144 11.44 4.00 -6.18
N ILE A 145 12.66 3.49 -6.41
CA ILE A 145 13.86 4.31 -6.19
C ILE A 145 13.94 5.46 -7.19
N VAL A 146 13.51 5.24 -8.44
CA VAL A 146 13.49 6.27 -9.49
C VAL A 146 12.51 7.39 -9.14
N GLY A 147 11.34 7.04 -8.61
CA GLY A 147 10.36 8.04 -8.18
C GLY A 147 10.78 8.79 -6.91
N LEU A 148 11.54 8.15 -6.02
CA LEU A 148 11.99 8.76 -4.76
C LEU A 148 13.25 9.63 -4.89
N ARG A 149 14.02 9.54 -5.99
CA ARG A 149 15.23 10.36 -6.21
C ARG A 149 15.04 11.86 -5.96
N GLY A 150 13.87 12.41 -6.30
CA GLY A 150 13.54 13.83 -6.09
C GLY A 150 13.18 14.21 -4.64
N TYR A 151 13.11 13.23 -3.73
CA TYR A 151 12.66 13.36 -2.35
C TYR A 151 13.72 12.94 -1.33
N ILE A 152 14.77 12.24 -1.77
CA ILE A 152 15.94 11.94 -0.96
C ILE A 152 16.58 13.27 -0.55
N ALA A 153 16.78 13.48 0.74
CA ALA A 153 17.53 14.63 1.25
C ALA A 153 19.00 14.51 0.82
N ASP A 154 19.61 15.64 0.47
CA ASP A 154 21.07 15.72 0.32
C ASP A 154 21.68 15.72 1.72
N ASP A 155 22.64 14.82 1.98
CA ASP A 155 23.40 14.77 3.25
C ASP A 155 24.26 16.03 3.45
#